data_AF-A0A6P0RY36-F1
#
_entry.id   AF-A0A6P0RY36-F1
#
_cell.length_a   1.000
_cell.length_b   1.000
_cell.length_c   1.000
_cell.angle_alpha   90.00
_cell.angle_beta   90.00
_cell.angle_gamma   90.00
#
_symmetry.space_group_name_H-M   'P 1'
#
loop_
_entity.id
_entity.type
_entity.pdbx_description
1 polymer ?
#
loop_
_entity_poly.entity_id
_entity_poly.type
_entity_poly.pdbx_seq_one_letter_code
_entity_poly.pdbx_strand_id
1 'polypeptide(L)' 'YRVPEVWLFRNKSLKIYQLQQDNYQLRSLSLYFPEIDLSGIIARVFQQAADQGTGVALRELRRMLSM' A
#
# COMPACT_ATOMS: atom_id res chain seq x y z
N TYR A 1 10.98 -6.84 20.42
CA TYR A 1 10.19 -7.37 19.28
C TYR A 1 10.79 -6.87 17.98
N ARG A 2 11.06 -7.76 17.03
CA ARG A 2 11.57 -7.44 15.69
C ARG A 2 10.41 -7.56 14.71
N VAL A 3 9.82 -6.44 14.29
CA VAL A 3 8.68 -6.44 13.36
C VAL A 3 9.23 -6.65 11.94
N PRO A 4 8.81 -7.69 11.21
CA PRO A 4 9.38 -8.03 9.90
C PRO A 4 9.09 -6.97 8.83
N GLU A 5 7.95 -6.28 8.93
CA GLU A 5 7.54 -5.27 7.97
C GLU A 5 6.74 -4.14 8.65
N VAL A 6 7.05 -2.90 8.27
CA VAL A 6 6.40 -1.68 8.77
C VAL A 6 5.93 -0.85 7.59
N TRP A 7 4.67 -0.45 7.63
CA TRP A 7 4.04 0.36 6.59
C TRP A 7 3.88 1.80 7.09
N LEU A 8 4.45 2.74 6.34
CA LEU A 8 4.41 4.16 6.64
C LEU A 8 3.65 4.88 5.53
N PHE A 9 2.47 5.39 5.85
CA PHE A 9 1.71 6.23 4.93
C PHE A 9 1.93 7.71 5.26
N ARG A 10 2.53 8.45 4.33
CA ARG A 10 2.81 9.89 4.48
C ARG A 10 2.69 10.59 3.14
N ASN A 11 2.18 11.82 3.13
CA ASN A 11 2.03 12.65 1.91
C ASN A 11 1.33 11.91 0.76
N LYS A 12 0.27 11.14 1.06
CA LYS A 12 -0.47 10.31 0.09
C LYS A 12 0.36 9.21 -0.59
N SER A 13 1.49 8.85 -0.01
CA SER A 13 2.36 7.76 -0.48
C SER A 13 2.54 6.70 0.59
N LEU A 14 2.45 5.42 0.19
CA LEU A 14 2.81 4.31 1.05
C LEU A 14 4.31 4.01 0.88
N LYS A 15 5.01 3.84 2.00
CA LYS A 15 6.38 3.33 2.06
C LYS A 15 6.40 2.05 2.88
N ILE A 16 6.97 1.00 2.31
CA ILE A 16 7.07 -0.31 2.96
C ILE A 16 8.52 -0.49 3.40
N TYR A 17 8.73 -0.68 4.70
CA TYR A 17 10.04 -0.94 5.27
C TYR A 17 10.09 -2.38 5.78
N GLN A 18 11.05 -3.16 5.28
CA GLN A 18 11.26 -4.53 5.72
C GLN A 18 12.51 -4.60 6.59
N LEU A 19 12.42 -5.36 7.68
CA LEU A 19 13.54 -5.64 8.55
C LEU A 19 14.45 -6.68 7.89
N GLN A 20 15.65 -6.26 7.49
CA GLN A 20 16.69 -7.17 6.98
C GLN A 20 17.90 -7.12 7.89
N GLN A 21 18.28 -8.29 8.41
CA GLN A 21 19.33 -8.49 9.42
C GLN A 21 19.00 -7.74 10.72
N ASP A 22 19.23 -6.43 10.73
CA ASP A 22 18.94 -5.52 11.85
C ASP A 22 18.57 -4.09 11.40
N ASN A 23 18.32 -3.86 10.11
CA ASN A 23 17.96 -2.54 9.57
C ASN A 23 16.68 -2.58 8.75
N TYR A 24 15.90 -1.50 8.84
CA TYR A 24 14.73 -1.30 8.01
C TYR A 24 15.13 -0.75 6.64
N GLN A 25 14.85 -1.51 5.59
CA GLN A 25 15.12 -1.11 4.21
C GLN A 25 13.81 -0.82 3.49
N LEU A 26 13.79 0.27 2.72
CA LEU A 26 12.64 0.59 1.87
C LEU A 26 12.52 -0.45 0.75
N ARG A 27 11.31 -0.98 0.58
CA ARG A 27 10.95 -1.96 -0.44
C ARG A 27 9.74 -1.48 -1.23
N SER A 28 9.69 -1.88 -2.49
CA SER A 28 8.58 -1.59 -3.41
C SER A 28 7.41 -2.56 -3.21
N LEU A 29 7.69 -3.80 -2.81
CA LEU A 29 6.71 -4.87 -2.61
C LEU A 29 6.62 -5.26 -1.14
N SER A 30 5.43 -5.63 -0.70
CA SER A 30 5.21 -6.21 0.63
C SER A 30 5.61 -7.68 0.64
N LEU A 31 6.11 -8.12 1.79
CA LEU A 31 6.38 -9.53 2.08
C LEU A 31 5.09 -10.35 2.15
N TYR A 32 3.98 -9.72 2.57
CA TYR A 32 2.67 -10.36 2.69
C TYR A 32 1.85 -10.30 1.40
N PHE A 33 2.17 -9.36 0.50
CA PHE A 33 1.49 -9.20 -0.78
C PHE A 33 2.53 -9.05 -1.92
N PRO A 34 3.30 -10.10 -2.21
CA PRO A 34 4.43 -10.03 -3.15
C PRO A 34 4.01 -9.77 -4.60
N GLU A 35 2.78 -10.16 -4.97
CA GLU A 35 2.24 -10.01 -6.32
C GLU A 35 1.43 -8.73 -6.52
N ILE A 36 1.27 -7.94 -5.45
CA ILE A 36 0.41 -6.75 -5.45
C ILE A 36 1.27 -5.50 -5.28
N ASP A 37 1.21 -4.59 -6.25
CA ASP A 37 1.74 -3.24 -6.09
C ASP A 37 0.84 -2.40 -5.18
N LEU A 38 0.99 -2.60 -3.86
CA LEU A 38 0.23 -1.88 -2.84
C LEU A 38 0.41 -0.36 -2.96
N SER A 39 1.60 0.10 -3.30
CA SER A 39 1.89 1.54 -3.40
C SER A 39 1.09 2.17 -4.54
N GLY A 40 1.07 1.52 -5.71
CA GLY A 40 0.26 1.93 -6.87
C GLY A 40 -1.24 1.87 -6.60
N ILE A 41 -1.72 0.80 -5.97
CA ILE A 41 -3.15 0.64 -5.64
C ILE A 41 -3.60 1.75 -4.68
N ILE A 42 -2.86 1.99 -3.60
CA ILE A 42 -3.22 3.02 -2.62
C ILE A 42 -3.20 4.40 -3.27
N ALA A 43 -2.18 4.72 -4.07
CA ALA A 43 -2.12 6.00 -4.79
C ALA A 43 -3.37 6.21 -5.65
N ARG A 44 -3.78 5.19 -6.42
CA ARG A 44 -4.97 5.24 -7.27
C ARG A 44 -6.25 5.43 -6.45
N VAL A 45 -6.42 4.69 -5.36
CA VAL A 45 -7.60 4.81 -4.49
C VAL A 45 -7.72 6.21 -3.90
N PHE A 46 -6.60 6.78 -3.44
CA PHE A 46 -6.60 8.15 -2.91
C PHE A 46 -6.89 9.21 -3.97
N GLN A 47 -6.42 9.02 -5.21
CA GLN A 47 -6.79 9.91 -6.32
C GLN A 47 -8.28 9.80 -6.64
N GLN A 48 -8.81 8.58 -6.81
CA GLN A 48 -10.23 8.37 -7.07
C GLN A 48 -11.12 8.92 -5.94
N ALA A 49 -10.69 8.81 -4.68
CA ALA A 49 -11.44 9.36 -3.56
C ALA A 49 -11.48 10.89 -3.59
N ALA A 50 -10.38 11.53 -4.00
CA ALA A 50 -10.30 12.98 -4.16
C ALA A 50 -11.17 13.48 -5.33
N ASP A 51 -11.20 12.74 -6.44
CA ASP A 51 -11.86 13.17 -7.67
C ASP A 51 -13.35 12.80 -7.73
N GLN A 52 -13.71 11.61 -7.23
CA GLN A 52 -15.03 10.97 -7.43
C GLN A 52 -15.72 10.61 -6.11
N GLY A 53 -15.07 10.91 -4.97
CA GLY A 53 -15.56 10.61 -3.64
C GLY A 53 -15.20 9.20 -3.15
N THR A 54 -15.13 9.05 -1.83
CA THR A 54 -14.68 7.83 -1.16
C THR A 54 -15.50 6.58 -1.51
N GLY A 55 -16.81 6.73 -1.75
CA GLY A 55 -17.69 5.61 -2.08
C GLY A 55 -17.37 4.97 -3.43
N VAL A 56 -16.97 5.75 -4.43
CA VAL A 56 -16.56 5.24 -5.74
C VAL A 56 -15.19 4.56 -5.63
N ALA A 57 -14.24 5.21 -4.96
CA ALA A 57 -12.90 4.67 -4.76
C ALA A 57 -12.88 3.31 -4.02
N LEU A 58 -13.71 3.15 -2.99
CA LEU A 58 -13.80 1.87 -2.26
C LEU A 58 -14.42 0.74 -3.12
N ARG A 59 -15.38 1.08 -3.99
CA ARG A 59 -15.99 0.11 -4.91
C ARG A 59 -14.98 -0.39 -5.95
N GLU A 60 -14.21 0.53 -6.50
CA GLU A 60 -13.10 0.24 -7.42
C GLU A 60 -12.04 -0.64 -6.75
N LEU A 61 -11.61 -0.29 -5.52
CA LEU A 61 -10.67 -1.07 -4.74
C LEU A 61 -11.16 -2.51 -4.53
N ARG A 62 -12.41 -2.69 -4.14
CA ARG A 62 -13.00 -4.04 -3.98
C ARG A 62 -12.94 -4.84 -5.27
N ARG A 63 -13.26 -4.21 -6.41
CA ARG A 63 -13.19 -4.86 -7.73
C ARG A 63 -11.75 -5.27 -8.09
N MET A 64 -10.76 -4.46 -7.75
CA MET A 64 -9.35 -4.77 -7.98
C MET A 64 -8.85 -5.94 -7.13
N LEU A 65 -9.38 -6.11 -5.91
CA LEU A 65 -9.00 -7.17 -4.98
C LEU A 65 -9.80 -8.47 -5.13
N SER A 66 -10.88 -8.46 -5.91
CA SER A 66 -11.76 -9.62 -6.14
C SER A 66 -11.45 -10.37 -7.45
N MET A 67 -10.29 -10.13 -8.07
CA MET A 67 -9.81 -10.90 -9.23
C MET A 67 -9.00 -12.11 -8.81
#